data_AF-A0A7S1ZGA2-F1
#
_entry.id   AF-A0A7S1ZGA2-F1
#
_cell.length_a   1.000
_cell.length_b   1.000
_cell.length_c   1.000
_cell.angle_alpha   90.00
_cell.angle_beta   90.00
_cell.angle_gamma   90.00
#
_symmetry.space_group_name_H-M   'P 1'
#
loop_
_entity.id
_entity.type
_entity.pdbx_description
1 polymer ?
#
loop_
_entity_poly.entity_id
_entity_poly.type
_entity_poly.pdbx_seq_one_letter_code
_entity_poly.pdbx_strand_id
1 'polypeptide(L)'
;VAAAAAAAAPPSLKAVSLACLLPTLLGYYKSEYGVSYAYGSAVAAVSFLALRSLPRSTVLPHPTTVAAFHALSVVFYGVRLCAFLLYREAFVPRFRRMRERIEDRAKARGGRFARTPFILSCAGLYGCMAAPVLVTSALMGDVPMLSPGKDWADSAAVVAVVVAWCGFLLGALGDVTKSYSKALNGEDHLVTGGVFSVFRHPNYTGEVIGWVANSAA
;
A
#
# COMPACT_ATOMS: atom_id res chain seq x y z
N VAL A 1 -7.54 4.25 38.25
CA VAL A 1 -7.46 5.56 37.57
C VAL A 1 -7.09 5.30 36.12
N ALA A 2 -8.06 5.31 35.22
CA ALA A 2 -7.79 5.16 33.80
C ALA A 2 -7.09 6.45 33.34
N ALA A 3 -5.78 6.37 33.10
CA ALA A 3 -5.10 7.44 32.40
C ALA A 3 -5.78 7.56 31.03
N ALA A 4 -6.39 8.72 30.76
CA ALA A 4 -6.85 9.05 29.42
C ALA A 4 -5.63 8.92 28.51
N ALA A 5 -5.62 7.87 27.68
CA ALA A 5 -4.58 7.70 26.70
C ALA A 5 -4.60 8.95 25.82
N ALA A 6 -3.45 9.62 25.73
CA ALA A 6 -3.33 10.80 24.90
C ALA A 6 -3.61 10.39 23.46
N ALA A 7 -4.69 10.90 22.88
CA ALA A 7 -5.03 10.63 21.49
C ALA A 7 -3.81 10.90 20.60
N ALA A 8 -3.50 9.97 19.70
CA ALA A 8 -2.39 10.09 18.78
C ALA A 8 -2.50 11.42 18.01
N ALA A 9 -1.48 12.26 18.06
CA ALA A 9 -1.44 13.44 17.19
C ALA A 9 -1.19 12.95 15.76
N PRO A 10 -2.12 13.13 14.81
CA PRO A 10 -1.91 12.70 13.44
C PRO A 10 -0.68 13.39 12.85
N PRO A 11 0.02 12.75 11.90
CA PRO A 11 1.15 13.39 11.24
C PRO A 11 0.71 14.71 10.60
N SER A 12 1.57 15.72 10.68
CA SER A 12 1.23 17.05 10.14
C SER A 12 0.87 16.98 8.66
N LEU A 13 -0.04 17.85 8.21
CA LEU A 13 -0.40 17.94 6.79
C LEU A 13 0.83 18.14 5.90
N LYS A 14 1.83 18.91 6.36
CA LYS A 14 3.10 19.09 5.64
C LYS A 14 3.83 17.76 5.44
N ALA A 15 3.91 16.93 6.48
CA ALA A 15 4.57 15.62 6.39
C ALA A 15 3.81 14.67 5.46
N VAL A 16 2.48 14.63 5.55
CA VAL A 16 1.63 13.82 4.64
C VAL A 16 1.78 14.27 3.20
N SER A 17 1.70 15.57 2.92
CA SER A 17 1.87 16.12 1.58
C SER A 17 3.24 15.81 0.99
N LEU A 18 4.32 15.89 1.79
CA LEU A 18 5.67 15.52 1.35
C LEU A 18 5.78 14.01 1.10
N ALA A 19 5.20 13.18 1.95
CA ALA A 19 5.19 11.72 1.79
C ALA A 19 4.45 11.29 0.51
N CYS A 20 3.43 12.03 0.07
CA CYS A 20 2.76 11.79 -1.20
C CYS A 20 3.52 12.39 -2.40
N LEU A 21 4.07 13.59 -2.27
CA LEU A 21 4.67 14.31 -3.40
C LEU A 21 6.05 13.77 -3.77
N LEU A 22 6.93 13.51 -2.79
CA LEU A 22 8.31 13.12 -3.08
C LEU A 22 8.40 11.85 -3.93
N PRO A 23 7.63 10.78 -3.65
CA PRO A 23 7.62 9.61 -4.52
C PRO A 23 7.11 9.88 -5.94
N THR A 24 6.08 10.72 -6.09
CA THR A 24 5.48 10.99 -7.42
C THR A 24 6.39 11.78 -8.34
N LEU A 25 7.41 12.47 -7.80
CA LEU A 25 8.46 13.10 -8.60
C LEU A 25 9.21 12.10 -9.49
N LEU A 26 9.22 10.80 -9.16
CA LEU A 26 9.75 9.75 -10.04
C LEU A 26 9.04 9.73 -11.42
N GLY A 27 7.80 10.22 -11.50
CA GLY A 27 7.05 10.41 -12.74
C GLY A 27 7.72 11.34 -13.76
N TYR A 28 8.54 12.28 -13.29
CA TYR A 28 9.35 13.13 -14.17
C TYR A 28 10.51 12.38 -14.81
N TYR A 29 11.07 11.39 -14.11
CA TYR A 29 12.13 10.55 -14.66
C TYR A 29 11.58 9.55 -15.67
N LYS A 30 10.54 8.79 -15.28
CA LYS A 30 9.76 7.93 -16.17
C LYS A 30 8.28 8.00 -15.83
N SER A 31 7.43 8.16 -16.84
CA SER A 31 5.99 8.37 -16.65
C SER A 31 5.32 7.26 -15.83
N GLU A 32 5.70 6.01 -16.08
CA GLU A 32 5.20 4.82 -15.37
C GLU A 32 5.56 4.82 -13.88
N TYR A 33 6.69 5.42 -13.48
CA TYR A 33 7.11 5.42 -12.08
C TYR A 33 6.17 6.24 -11.20
N GLY A 34 5.49 7.25 -11.76
CA GLY A 34 4.49 8.05 -11.06
C GLY A 34 3.25 7.25 -10.63
N VAL A 35 2.97 6.10 -11.28
CA VAL A 35 1.82 5.22 -10.94
C VAL A 35 2.20 3.84 -10.42
N SER A 36 3.50 3.55 -10.34
CA SER A 36 4.02 2.25 -9.92
C SER A 36 4.78 2.40 -8.59
N TYR A 37 6.07 2.73 -8.65
CA TYR A 37 6.88 2.93 -7.44
C TYR A 37 6.35 4.06 -6.56
N ALA A 38 5.98 5.18 -7.17
CA ALA A 38 5.46 6.33 -6.43
C ALA A 38 4.21 5.97 -5.63
N TYR A 39 3.32 5.18 -6.21
CA TYR A 39 2.12 4.71 -5.55
C TYR A 39 2.43 3.88 -4.30
N GLY A 40 3.20 2.80 -4.46
CA GLY A 40 3.54 1.92 -3.33
C GLY A 40 4.33 2.65 -2.23
N SER A 41 5.32 3.47 -2.61
CA SER A 41 6.13 4.19 -1.63
C SER A 41 5.40 5.36 -0.96
N ALA A 42 4.50 6.07 -1.65
CA ALA A 42 3.69 7.12 -1.03
C ALA A 42 2.75 6.58 0.04
N VAL A 43 1.96 5.55 -0.27
CA VAL A 43 1.03 4.97 0.70
C VAL A 43 1.78 4.33 1.88
N ALA A 44 2.91 3.65 1.63
CA ALA A 44 3.75 3.14 2.70
C ALA A 44 4.35 4.25 3.58
N ALA A 45 4.81 5.36 2.98
CA ALA A 45 5.37 6.48 3.73
C ALA A 45 4.32 7.16 4.63
N VAL A 46 3.11 7.42 4.12
CA VAL A 46 2.02 8.00 4.91
C VAL A 46 1.61 7.07 6.05
N SER A 47 1.42 5.78 5.76
CA SER A 47 1.05 4.79 6.79
C SER A 47 2.16 4.59 7.82
N PHE A 48 3.43 4.66 7.43
CA PHE A 48 4.54 4.64 8.37
C PHE A 48 4.56 5.88 9.26
N LEU A 49 4.29 7.08 8.72
CA LEU A 49 4.15 8.29 9.53
C LEU A 49 3.00 8.16 10.53
N ALA A 50 1.86 7.60 10.11
CA ALA A 50 0.72 7.33 10.99
C ALA A 50 1.09 6.36 12.13
N LEU A 51 1.80 5.27 11.82
CA LEU A 51 2.33 4.33 12.81
C LEU A 51 3.28 5.00 13.81
N ARG A 52 4.14 5.91 13.33
CA ARG A 52 5.11 6.64 14.18
C ARG A 52 4.45 7.69 15.07
N SER A 53 3.26 8.17 14.69
CA SER A 53 2.43 9.10 15.46
C SER A 53 1.66 8.43 16.61
N LEU A 54 1.59 7.09 16.64
CA LEU A 54 0.89 6.39 17.71
C LEU A 54 1.60 6.56 19.07
N PRO A 55 0.85 6.73 20.17
CA PRO A 55 1.41 6.81 21.50
C PRO A 55 2.22 5.55 21.80
N ARG A 56 3.41 5.73 22.39
CA ARG A 56 4.15 4.57 22.89
C ARG A 56 3.45 4.08 24.15
N SER A 57 2.75 2.95 24.06
CA SER A 57 2.24 2.29 25.26
C SER A 57 3.42 1.84 26.12
N THR A 58 3.41 2.24 27.39
CA THR A 58 4.34 1.76 28.41
C THR A 58 3.94 0.39 28.97
N VAL A 59 2.74 -0.10 28.63
CA VAL A 59 2.13 -1.32 29.17
C VAL A 59 2.12 -2.46 28.16
N LEU A 60 1.98 -2.15 26.85
CA LEU A 60 1.98 -3.15 25.78
C LEU A 60 3.16 -2.90 24.83
N PRO A 61 3.98 -3.91 24.51
CA PRO A 61 4.99 -3.79 23.46
C PRO A 61 4.29 -3.53 22.11
N HIS A 62 4.83 -2.61 21.29
CA HIS A 62 4.34 -2.37 19.91
C HIS A 62 4.26 -3.67 19.10
N PRO A 63 3.37 -3.82 18.10
CA PRO A 63 2.16 -3.07 17.76
C PRO A 63 0.92 -3.93 18.08
N THR A 64 0.23 -3.69 19.19
CA THR A 64 -0.95 -4.50 19.59
C THR A 64 -2.30 -3.84 19.29
N THR A 65 -2.31 -2.66 18.67
CA THR A 65 -3.54 -1.87 18.45
C THR A 65 -4.04 -1.95 17.02
N VAL A 66 -5.34 -1.75 16.82
CA VAL A 66 -6.00 -1.79 15.50
C VAL A 66 -5.33 -0.82 14.54
N ALA A 67 -5.11 0.43 14.99
CA ALA A 67 -4.41 1.44 14.19
C ALA A 67 -3.01 1.00 13.73
N ALA A 68 -2.25 0.37 14.63
CA ALA A 68 -0.90 -0.09 14.30
C ALA A 68 -0.94 -1.23 13.28
N PHE A 69 -1.86 -2.19 13.44
CA PHE A 69 -2.06 -3.28 12.48
C PHE A 69 -2.57 -2.78 11.12
N HIS A 70 -3.42 -1.75 11.10
CA HIS A 70 -3.90 -1.12 9.88
C HIS A 70 -2.76 -0.42 9.14
N ALA A 71 -1.99 0.42 9.84
CA ALA A 71 -0.84 1.10 9.25
C ALA A 71 0.19 0.11 8.71
N LEU A 72 0.46 -0.97 9.45
CA LEU A 72 1.38 -2.03 9.00
C LEU A 72 0.88 -2.78 7.77
N SER A 73 -0.44 -2.97 7.61
CA SER A 73 -0.98 -3.65 6.42
C SER A 73 -0.71 -2.85 5.14
N VAL A 74 -0.86 -1.52 5.21
CA VAL A 74 -0.61 -0.62 4.08
C VAL A 74 0.88 -0.38 3.85
N VAL A 75 1.70 -0.34 4.91
CA VAL A 75 3.17 -0.38 4.78
C VAL A 75 3.61 -1.66 4.08
N PHE A 76 3.09 -2.82 4.52
CA PHE A 76 3.35 -4.11 3.88
C PHE A 76 2.97 -4.08 2.40
N TYR A 77 1.76 -3.59 2.09
CA TYR A 77 1.31 -3.43 0.70
C TYR A 77 2.29 -2.61 -0.15
N GLY A 78 2.63 -1.40 0.30
CA GLY A 78 3.45 -0.48 -0.48
C GLY A 78 4.88 -0.98 -0.67
N VAL A 79 5.47 -1.53 0.39
CA VAL A 79 6.81 -2.14 0.33
C VAL A 79 6.82 -3.37 -0.57
N ARG A 80 5.85 -4.29 -0.43
CA ARG A 80 5.77 -5.49 -1.29
C ARG A 80 5.64 -5.12 -2.77
N LEU A 81 4.83 -4.10 -3.07
CA LEU A 81 4.58 -3.68 -4.44
C LEU A 81 5.85 -3.12 -5.06
N CYS A 82 6.53 -2.20 -4.37
CA CYS A 82 7.80 -1.66 -4.83
C CYS A 82 8.88 -2.75 -4.99
N ALA A 83 9.00 -3.67 -4.05
CA ALA A 83 9.95 -4.78 -4.13
C ALA A 83 9.66 -5.70 -5.33
N PHE A 84 8.39 -6.04 -5.57
CA PHE A 84 7.97 -6.87 -6.69
C PHE A 84 8.22 -6.19 -8.04
N LEU A 85 7.92 -4.90 -8.15
CA LEU A 85 8.21 -4.11 -9.35
C LEU A 85 9.71 -4.02 -9.61
N LEU A 86 10.51 -3.78 -8.57
CA LEU A 86 11.98 -3.73 -8.67
C LEU A 86 12.55 -5.06 -9.15
N TYR A 87 12.10 -6.17 -8.57
CA TYR A 87 12.47 -7.51 -9.02
C TYR A 87 12.17 -7.70 -10.52
N ARG A 88 10.94 -7.39 -10.96
CA ARG A 88 10.55 -7.53 -12.36
C ARG A 88 11.35 -6.64 -13.29
N GLU A 89 11.68 -5.44 -12.86
CA GLU A 89 12.49 -4.52 -13.64
C GLU A 89 13.95 -4.96 -13.75
N ALA A 90 14.54 -5.45 -12.66
CA ALA A 90 15.93 -5.88 -12.62
C ALA A 90 16.15 -7.19 -13.39
N PHE A 91 15.24 -8.16 -13.23
CA PHE A 91 15.48 -9.54 -13.63
C PHE A 91 14.67 -10.01 -14.84
N VAL A 92 13.63 -9.29 -15.27
CA VAL A 92 12.76 -9.75 -16.36
C VAL A 92 12.84 -8.80 -17.57
N PRO A 93 13.54 -9.20 -18.66
CA PRO A 93 13.77 -8.34 -19.83
C PRO A 93 12.50 -7.80 -20.48
N ARG A 94 11.43 -8.60 -20.51
CA ARG A 94 10.13 -8.18 -21.06
C ARG A 94 9.56 -6.94 -20.37
N PHE A 95 9.73 -6.80 -19.05
CA PHE A 95 9.21 -5.65 -18.31
C PHE A 95 10.01 -4.38 -18.57
N ARG A 96 11.34 -4.48 -18.74
CA ARG A 96 12.18 -3.34 -19.15
C ARG A 96 11.75 -2.79 -20.52
N ARG A 97 11.54 -3.67 -21.50
CA ARG A 97 11.05 -3.30 -22.85
C ARG A 97 9.66 -2.68 -22.80
N MET A 98 8.77 -3.19 -21.94
CA MET A 98 7.43 -2.63 -21.78
C MET A 98 7.48 -1.19 -21.26
N ARG A 99 8.25 -0.95 -20.21
CA ARG A 99 8.47 0.37 -19.62
C ARG A 99 9.06 1.38 -20.61
N GLU A 100 10.03 0.95 -21.41
CA GLU A 100 10.62 1.79 -22.47
C GLU A 100 9.58 2.23 -23.49
N ARG A 101 8.74 1.30 -23.97
CA ARG A 101 7.63 1.64 -24.88
C ARG A 101 6.63 2.62 -24.27
N ILE A 102 6.36 2.52 -22.96
CA ILE A 102 5.48 3.48 -22.25
C ILE A 102 6.15 4.86 -22.19
N GLU A 103 7.43 4.91 -21.88
CA GLU A 103 8.18 6.17 -21.81
C GLU A 103 8.30 6.85 -23.17
N ASP A 104 8.53 6.11 -24.26
CA ASP A 104 8.60 6.67 -25.61
C ASP A 104 7.27 7.29 -26.04
N ARG A 105 6.15 6.63 -25.73
CA ARG A 105 4.81 7.21 -25.91
C ARG A 105 4.61 8.48 -25.08
N ALA A 106 5.14 8.51 -23.85
CA ALA A 106 5.03 9.68 -22.99
C ALA A 106 5.87 10.86 -23.51
N LYS A 107 7.08 10.61 -24.04
CA LYS A 107 7.90 11.64 -24.70
C LYS A 107 7.23 12.20 -25.95
N ALA A 108 6.57 11.35 -26.75
CA ALA A 108 5.83 11.79 -27.93
C ALA A 108 4.65 12.72 -27.60
N ARG A 109 4.10 12.66 -26.37
CA ARG A 109 3.02 13.53 -25.89
C ARG A 109 3.50 14.87 -25.32
N GLY A 110 4.80 15.05 -25.10
CA GLY A 110 5.37 16.30 -24.62
C GLY A 110 6.58 16.12 -23.68
N GLY A 111 7.12 17.27 -23.26
CA GLY A 111 8.26 17.32 -22.34
C GLY A 111 7.92 16.79 -20.94
N ARG A 112 8.95 16.51 -20.13
CA ARG A 112 8.78 15.98 -18.77
C ARG A 112 7.91 16.88 -17.88
N PHE A 113 8.04 18.20 -18.00
CA PHE A 113 7.24 19.14 -17.22
C PHE A 113 5.75 19.17 -17.60
N ALA A 114 5.38 18.72 -18.81
CA ALA A 114 3.97 18.55 -19.19
C ALA A 114 3.26 17.48 -18.34
N ARG A 115 4.02 16.64 -17.60
CA ARG A 115 3.51 15.61 -16.70
C ARG A 115 3.12 16.15 -15.33
N THR A 116 3.38 17.43 -15.03
CA THR A 116 3.12 18.04 -13.71
C THR A 116 1.68 17.86 -13.24
N PRO A 117 0.63 18.13 -14.05
CA PRO A 117 -0.75 17.93 -13.60
C PRO A 117 -1.01 16.47 -13.18
N PHE A 118 -0.52 15.52 -13.97
CA PHE A 118 -0.65 14.10 -13.68
C PHE A 118 0.08 13.69 -12.38
N ILE A 119 1.31 14.17 -12.18
CA ILE A 119 2.11 13.89 -10.97
C ILE A 119 1.44 14.45 -9.71
N LEU A 120 0.90 15.66 -9.79
CA LEU A 120 0.15 16.28 -8.69
C LEU A 120 -1.18 15.54 -8.42
N SER A 121 -1.89 15.11 -9.47
CA SER A 121 -3.09 14.29 -9.32
C SER A 121 -2.79 12.94 -8.65
N CYS A 122 -1.68 12.28 -9.02
CA CYS A 122 -1.22 11.06 -8.34
C CYS A 122 -0.93 11.32 -6.86
N ALA A 123 -0.24 12.40 -6.53
CA ALA A 123 0.06 12.73 -5.13
C ALA A 123 -1.21 12.95 -4.30
N GLY A 124 -2.18 13.68 -4.85
CA GLY A 124 -3.49 13.87 -4.22
C GLY A 124 -4.23 12.55 -4.03
N LEU A 125 -4.30 11.73 -5.07
CA LEU A 125 -4.94 10.41 -5.02
C LEU A 125 -4.32 9.51 -3.95
N TYR A 126 -2.99 9.43 -3.86
CA TYR A 126 -2.31 8.58 -2.88
C TYR A 126 -2.51 9.09 -1.45
N GLY A 127 -2.63 10.40 -1.27
CA GLY A 127 -3.07 10.97 0.00
C GLY A 127 -4.47 10.49 0.39
N CYS A 128 -5.43 10.53 -0.55
CA CYS A 128 -6.79 10.02 -0.31
C CYS A 128 -6.81 8.52 -0.01
N MET A 129 -6.01 7.72 -0.71
CA MET A 129 -5.95 6.27 -0.49
C MET A 129 -5.38 5.91 0.89
N ALA A 130 -4.44 6.70 1.41
CA ALA A 130 -3.86 6.50 2.74
C ALA A 130 -4.65 7.19 3.86
N ALA A 131 -5.67 8.00 3.55
CA ALA A 131 -6.48 8.72 4.54
C ALA A 131 -7.14 7.81 5.60
N PRO A 132 -7.68 6.61 5.27
CA PRO A 132 -8.27 5.72 6.29
C PRO A 132 -7.27 5.33 7.40
N VAL A 133 -5.99 5.15 7.06
CA VAL A 133 -4.95 4.87 8.06
C VAL A 133 -4.73 6.06 8.99
N LEU A 134 -4.85 7.29 8.49
CA LEU A 134 -4.77 8.50 9.33
C LEU A 134 -5.96 8.60 10.28
N VAL A 135 -7.15 8.27 9.80
CA VAL A 135 -8.39 8.25 10.60
C VAL A 135 -8.33 7.21 11.70
N THR A 136 -8.00 5.96 11.36
CA THR A 136 -7.83 4.88 12.34
C THR A 136 -6.73 5.19 13.35
N SER A 137 -5.63 5.83 12.94
CA SER A 137 -4.58 6.25 13.89
C SER A 137 -5.05 7.31 14.88
N ALA A 138 -5.91 8.24 14.44
CA ALA A 138 -6.44 9.29 15.31
C ALA A 138 -7.54 8.78 16.26
N LEU A 139 -8.37 7.83 15.80
CA LEU A 139 -9.58 7.39 16.52
C LEU A 139 -9.41 6.07 17.26
N MET A 140 -8.53 5.18 16.80
CA MET A 140 -8.39 3.80 17.26
C MET A 140 -6.97 3.46 17.72
N GLY A 141 -6.21 4.48 18.13
CA GLY A 141 -4.83 4.35 18.58
C GLY A 141 -4.65 3.40 19.76
N ASP A 142 -5.64 3.33 20.66
CA ASP A 142 -5.61 2.54 21.90
C ASP A 142 -6.50 1.29 21.88
N VAL A 143 -7.24 1.06 20.79
CA VAL A 143 -8.12 -0.11 20.64
C VAL A 143 -7.25 -1.35 20.42
N PRO A 144 -7.28 -2.36 21.30
CA PRO A 144 -6.45 -3.55 21.12
C PRO A 144 -6.99 -4.45 20.00
N MET A 145 -6.08 -5.01 19.19
CA MET A 145 -6.43 -5.87 18.05
C MET A 145 -7.01 -7.23 18.46
N LEU A 146 -6.59 -7.75 19.62
CA LEU A 146 -6.89 -9.11 20.09
C LEU A 146 -7.93 -9.16 21.21
N SER A 147 -8.55 -8.03 21.56
CA SER A 147 -9.66 -7.98 22.53
C SER A 147 -10.98 -7.75 21.81
N PRO A 148 -12.11 -8.29 22.32
CA PRO A 148 -13.42 -7.86 21.87
C PRO A 148 -13.50 -6.34 21.96
N GLY A 149 -13.89 -5.70 20.85
CA GLY A 149 -14.09 -4.25 20.81
C GLY A 149 -15.05 -3.82 21.91
N LYS A 150 -14.88 -2.60 22.43
CA LYS A 150 -15.81 -2.10 23.46
C LYS A 150 -17.20 -1.90 22.87
N ASP A 151 -17.27 -1.62 21.57
CA ASP A 151 -18.48 -1.48 20.80
C ASP A 151 -18.38 -2.17 19.41
N TRP A 152 -19.44 -1.99 18.62
CA TRP A 152 -19.55 -2.57 17.28
C TRP A 152 -18.59 -1.92 16.27
N ALA A 153 -18.22 -0.65 16.46
CA ALA A 153 -17.36 0.08 15.54
C ALA A 153 -15.90 -0.40 15.68
N ASP A 154 -15.43 -0.59 16.92
CA ASP A 154 -14.16 -1.23 17.21
C ASP A 154 -14.09 -2.62 16.56
N SER A 155 -15.16 -3.41 16.72
CA SER A 155 -15.25 -4.76 16.16
C SER A 155 -15.24 -4.76 14.63
N ALA A 156 -15.95 -3.81 14.00
CA ALA A 156 -15.97 -3.64 12.55
C ALA A 156 -14.59 -3.26 12.00
N ALA A 157 -13.87 -2.35 12.68
CA ALA A 157 -12.53 -1.95 12.29
C ALA A 157 -11.52 -3.09 12.42
N VAL A 158 -11.58 -3.90 13.48
CA VAL A 158 -10.75 -5.13 13.60
C VAL A 158 -11.00 -6.04 12.40
N VAL A 159 -12.26 -6.32 12.06
CA VAL A 159 -12.61 -7.16 10.91
C VAL A 159 -12.09 -6.56 9.61
N ALA A 160 -12.30 -5.25 9.38
CA ALA A 160 -11.83 -4.57 8.19
C ALA A 160 -10.30 -4.64 8.05
N VAL A 161 -9.54 -4.45 9.13
CA VAL A 161 -8.07 -4.57 9.13
C VAL A 161 -7.62 -6.01 8.84
N VAL A 162 -8.29 -7.01 9.41
CA VAL A 162 -8.01 -8.43 9.10
C VAL A 162 -8.26 -8.73 7.63
N VAL A 163 -9.40 -8.27 7.09
CA VAL A 163 -9.73 -8.46 5.66
C VAL A 163 -8.73 -7.72 4.77
N ALA A 164 -8.26 -6.55 5.17
CA ALA A 164 -7.22 -5.81 4.45
C ALA A 164 -5.93 -6.62 4.34
N TRP A 165 -5.48 -7.21 5.46
CA TRP A 165 -4.34 -8.13 5.49
C TRP A 165 -4.53 -9.33 4.58
N CYS A 166 -5.68 -10.01 4.66
CA CYS A 166 -6.00 -11.15 3.80
C CYS A 166 -5.93 -10.78 2.31
N GLY A 167 -6.47 -9.62 1.93
CA GLY A 167 -6.40 -9.10 0.57
C GLY A 167 -4.95 -8.85 0.12
N PHE A 168 -4.17 -8.11 0.90
CA PHE A 168 -2.78 -7.81 0.53
C PHE A 168 -1.88 -9.04 0.52
N LEU A 169 -2.10 -10.01 1.40
CA LEU A 169 -1.40 -11.30 1.40
C LEU A 169 -1.78 -12.16 0.21
N LEU A 170 -3.07 -12.24 -0.16
CA LEU A 170 -3.51 -12.89 -1.39
C LEU A 170 -2.79 -12.28 -2.60
N GLY A 171 -2.62 -10.96 -2.59
CA GLY A 171 -1.90 -10.25 -3.63
C GLY A 171 -0.43 -10.66 -3.73
N ALA A 172 0.26 -10.68 -2.58
CA ALA A 172 1.64 -11.13 -2.48
C ALA A 172 1.83 -12.59 -2.95
N LEU A 173 0.93 -13.48 -2.52
CA LEU A 173 0.95 -14.89 -2.93
C LEU A 173 0.75 -15.03 -4.45
N GLY A 174 -0.14 -14.24 -5.04
CA GLY A 174 -0.33 -14.18 -6.49
C GLY A 174 0.95 -13.79 -7.23
N ASP A 175 1.62 -12.75 -6.78
CA ASP A 175 2.86 -12.24 -7.39
C ASP A 175 4.01 -13.25 -7.27
N VAL A 176 4.19 -13.88 -6.11
CA VAL A 176 5.22 -14.90 -5.87
C VAL A 176 4.94 -16.17 -6.66
N THR A 177 3.72 -16.71 -6.59
CA THR A 177 3.34 -17.94 -7.31
C THR A 177 3.55 -17.78 -8.81
N LYS A 178 3.16 -16.61 -9.36
CA LYS A 178 3.33 -16.33 -10.79
C LYS A 178 4.80 -16.21 -11.18
N SER A 179 5.60 -15.52 -10.38
CA SER A 179 7.04 -15.35 -10.63
C SER A 179 7.77 -16.67 -10.58
N TYR A 180 7.51 -17.48 -9.55
CA TYR A 180 8.11 -18.78 -9.36
C TYR A 180 7.76 -19.74 -10.50
N SER A 181 6.46 -19.87 -10.84
CA SER A 181 6.01 -20.76 -11.90
C SER A 181 6.59 -20.39 -13.27
N LYS A 182 6.69 -19.09 -13.60
CA LYS A 182 7.30 -18.63 -14.86
C LYS A 182 8.83 -18.74 -14.87
N ALA A 183 9.49 -18.62 -13.71
CA ALA A 183 10.93 -18.85 -13.61
C ALA A 183 11.28 -20.33 -13.87
N LEU A 184 10.43 -21.26 -13.42
CA LEU A 184 10.63 -22.70 -13.65
C LEU A 184 10.21 -23.18 -15.04
N ASN A 185 9.04 -22.73 -15.51
CA ASN A 185 8.40 -23.30 -16.69
C ASN A 185 8.50 -22.41 -17.95
N GLY A 186 9.17 -21.27 -17.85
CA GLY A 186 9.34 -20.30 -18.95
C GLY A 186 8.38 -19.12 -18.89
N GLU A 187 8.79 -18.01 -19.52
CA GLU A 187 8.06 -16.73 -19.44
C GLU A 187 6.62 -16.78 -20.00
N ASP A 188 6.36 -17.63 -20.98
CA ASP A 188 5.05 -17.77 -21.64
C ASP A 188 4.15 -18.83 -20.99
N HIS A 189 4.64 -19.54 -19.97
CA HIS A 189 3.85 -20.53 -19.24
C HIS A 189 2.60 -19.91 -18.62
N LEU A 190 1.45 -20.55 -18.84
CA LEU A 190 0.17 -20.19 -18.24
C LEU A 190 0.05 -20.84 -16.86
N VAL A 191 0.04 -20.01 -15.81
CA VAL A 191 -0.05 -20.47 -14.42
C VAL A 191 -1.50 -20.76 -14.07
N THR A 192 -1.83 -22.01 -13.77
CA THR A 192 -3.19 -22.47 -13.42
C THR A 192 -3.27 -23.18 -12.06
N GLY A 193 -2.15 -23.43 -11.40
CA GLY A 193 -2.07 -24.10 -10.09
C GLY A 193 -2.02 -23.15 -8.89
N GLY A 194 -2.14 -23.72 -7.69
CA GLY A 194 -2.10 -22.95 -6.44
C GLY A 194 -3.22 -21.92 -6.38
N VAL A 195 -2.91 -20.69 -5.96
CA VAL A 195 -3.90 -19.60 -5.88
C VAL A 195 -4.56 -19.26 -7.24
N PHE A 196 -3.88 -19.58 -8.35
CA PHE A 196 -4.41 -19.33 -9.70
C PHE A 196 -5.50 -20.33 -10.13
N SER A 197 -5.73 -21.42 -9.38
CA SER A 197 -6.86 -22.32 -9.64
C SER A 197 -8.20 -21.73 -9.21
N VAL A 198 -8.17 -20.80 -8.26
CA VAL A 198 -9.36 -20.11 -7.72
C VAL A 198 -9.52 -18.73 -8.33
N PHE A 199 -8.42 -17.95 -8.41
CA PHE A 199 -8.45 -16.59 -8.91
C PHE A 199 -7.67 -16.48 -10.22
N ARG A 200 -8.29 -15.91 -11.27
CA ARG A 200 -7.57 -15.59 -12.52
C ARG A 200 -6.47 -14.54 -12.30
N HIS A 201 -6.71 -13.63 -11.37
CA HIS A 201 -5.88 -12.47 -11.09
C HIS A 201 -5.75 -12.25 -9.58
N PRO A 202 -5.11 -13.18 -8.84
CA PRO A 202 -5.03 -13.13 -7.37
C PRO A 202 -4.39 -11.84 -6.86
N ASN A 203 -3.42 -11.29 -7.60
CA ASN A 203 -2.83 -9.99 -7.31
C ASN A 203 -3.90 -8.88 -7.33
N TYR A 204 -4.60 -8.68 -8.44
CA TYR A 204 -5.64 -7.65 -8.55
C TYR A 204 -6.82 -7.89 -7.60
N THR A 205 -7.28 -9.13 -7.45
CA THR A 205 -8.35 -9.48 -6.50
C THR A 205 -7.94 -9.15 -5.07
N GLY A 206 -6.72 -9.52 -4.67
CA GLY A 206 -6.18 -9.20 -3.37
C GLY A 206 -6.07 -7.69 -3.12
N GLU A 207 -5.65 -6.92 -4.13
CA GLU A 207 -5.63 -5.46 -4.03
C GLU A 207 -7.01 -4.86 -3.84
N VAL A 208 -8.02 -5.30 -4.59
CA VAL A 208 -9.40 -4.81 -4.43
C VAL A 208 -9.93 -5.10 -3.02
N ILE A 209 -9.77 -6.34 -2.54
CA ILE A 209 -10.18 -6.71 -1.18
C ILE A 209 -9.43 -5.85 -0.15
N GLY A 210 -8.12 -5.72 -0.31
CA GLY A 210 -7.24 -4.96 0.57
C GLY A 210 -7.64 -3.49 0.68
N TRP A 211 -7.84 -2.83 -0.45
CA TRP A 211 -8.16 -1.40 -0.51
C TRP A 211 -9.59 -1.07 -0.10
N VAL A 212 -10.56 -1.93 -0.42
CA VAL A 212 -11.94 -1.76 0.05
C VAL A 212 -11.99 -1.90 1.57
N ALA A 213 -11.30 -2.90 2.12
CA ALA A 213 -11.26 -3.11 3.56
C ALA A 213 -10.46 -2.01 4.29
N ASN A 214 -9.34 -1.55 3.74
CA ASN A 214 -8.63 -0.35 4.23
C ASN A 214 -9.57 0.87 4.29
N SER A 215 -10.47 1.03 3.31
CA SER A 215 -11.42 2.16 3.31
C SER A 215 -12.58 2.00 4.29
N ALA A 216 -12.87 0.76 4.71
CA ALA A 216 -13.93 0.44 5.66
C ALA A 216 -13.46 0.43 7.12
N ALA A 217 -12.13 0.36 7.35
CA ALA A 217 -11.49 0.43 8.65
C ALA A 217 -11.38 1.88 9.15
#